data_AF-A0A959S4U8-F1
#
_entry.id   AF-A0A959S4U8-F1
#
_cell.length_a   1.000
_cell.length_b   1.000
_cell.length_c   1.000
_cell.angle_alpha   90.00
_cell.angle_beta   90.00
_cell.angle_gamma   90.00
#
_symmetry.space_group_name_H-M   'P 1'
#
loop_
_entity.id
_entity.type
_entity.pdbx_description
1 polymer ?
#
loop_
_entity_poly.entity_id
_entity_poly.type
_entity_poly.pdbx_seq_one_letter_code
_entity_poly.pdbx_strand_id
1 'polypeptide(L)'
;MKIIVEPMALNWDQAQAFAKYKGGRLPSPAEIQQIARHRPITVDVWCNEENPEAPETAKSWSRRYQAVKGKEKNKLCLMLYLVNT
;
A
#
# COMPACT_ATOMS: atom_id res chain seq x y z
N MET A 1 -3.04 -16.69 -3.09
CA MET A 1 -2.44 -15.37 -2.80
C MET A 1 -2.43 -15.14 -1.29
N LYS A 2 -1.26 -14.92 -0.71
CA LYS A 2 -1.10 -14.68 0.73
C LYS A 2 -0.85 -13.19 0.98
N ILE A 3 -1.55 -12.61 1.96
CA ILE A 3 -1.33 -11.24 2.43
C ILE A 3 -0.28 -11.29 3.54
N ILE A 4 0.80 -10.52 3.39
CA ILE A 4 1.82 -10.36 4.42
C ILE A 4 1.86 -8.89 4.84
N VAL A 5 1.89 -8.67 6.16
CA VAL A 5 2.05 -7.34 6.77
C VAL A 5 3.36 -7.37 7.55
N GLU A 6 4.26 -6.45 7.23
CA GLU A 6 5.52 -6.30 7.96
C GLU A 6 5.43 -5.05 8.86
N PRO A 7 5.92 -5.11 10.12
CA PRO A 7 5.90 -3.99 11.05
C PRO A 7 6.93 -2.91 10.71
N MET A 8 7.09 -2.61 9.42
CA MET A 8 8.06 -1.65 8.90
C MET A 8 7.32 -0.54 8.15
N ALA A 9 7.60 0.70 8.54
CA ALA A 9 7.05 1.88 7.88
C ALA A 9 8.05 2.39 6.84
N LEU A 10 7.66 2.36 5.56
CA LEU A 10 8.52 2.72 4.43
C LEU A 10 7.93 3.86 3.62
N ASN A 11 8.78 4.65 2.99
CA ASN A 11 8.36 5.57 1.94
C ASN A 11 7.97 4.78 0.67
N TRP A 12 7.44 5.47 -0.35
CA TRP A 12 6.92 4.83 -1.55
C TRP A 12 7.98 3.98 -2.28
N ASP A 13 9.12 4.59 -2.61
CA ASP A 13 10.18 3.94 -3.40
C ASP A 13 10.76 2.74 -2.65
N GLN A 14 10.97 2.89 -1.33
CA GLN A 14 11.42 1.81 -0.46
C GLN A 14 10.41 0.67 -0.41
N ALA A 15 9.11 0.97 -0.32
CA ALA A 15 8.07 -0.05 -0.27
C ALA A 15 7.99 -0.87 -1.57
N GLN A 16 8.13 -0.21 -2.73
CA GLN A 16 8.19 -0.90 -4.02
C GLN A 16 9.43 -1.79 -4.13
N ALA A 17 10.61 -1.26 -3.78
CA ALA A 17 11.86 -2.00 -3.80
C ALA A 17 11.80 -3.22 -2.85
N PHE A 18 11.26 -3.04 -1.65
CA PHE A 18 11.16 -4.10 -0.66
C PHE A 18 10.16 -5.18 -1.07
N ALA A 19 8.99 -4.81 -1.60
CA ALA A 19 8.02 -5.78 -2.10
C ALA A 19 8.63 -6.66 -3.20
N LYS A 20 9.37 -6.04 -4.15
CA LYS A 20 10.09 -6.75 -5.20
C LYS A 20 11.18 -7.67 -4.63
N TYR A 21 11.98 -7.20 -3.68
CA TYR A 21 13.00 -8.00 -3.00
C TYR A 21 12.42 -9.26 -2.33
N LYS A 22 11.23 -9.15 -1.74
CA LYS A 22 10.50 -10.26 -1.13
C LYS A 22 9.77 -11.16 -2.14
N GLY A 23 9.94 -10.94 -3.44
CA GLY A 23 9.26 -11.71 -4.50
C GLY A 23 7.76 -11.46 -4.58
N GLY A 24 7.29 -10.33 -4.04
CA GLY A 24 5.89 -9.94 -4.05
C GLY A 24 5.66 -8.60 -4.74
N ARG A 25 4.47 -8.03 -4.49
CA ARG A 25 4.10 -6.69 -4.94
C ARG A 25 3.19 -6.01 -3.93
N LEU A 26 3.13 -4.68 -4.01
CA LEU A 26 2.10 -3.93 -3.30
C LEU A 26 0.71 -4.30 -3.87
N PRO A 27 -0.37 -4.23 -3.06
CA PRO A 27 -1.74 -4.43 -3.53
C PRO A 27 -2.16 -3.28 -4.44
N SER A 28 -2.92 -3.54 -5.50
CA SER A 28 -3.60 -2.47 -6.24
C SER A 28 -4.66 -1.77 -5.38
N PRO A 29 -5.11 -0.55 -5.73
CA PRO A 29 -6.23 0.09 -5.04
C PRO A 29 -7.49 -0.76 -4.96
N ALA A 30 -7.83 -1.50 -6.01
CA ALA A 30 -9.00 -2.38 -6.04
C ALA A 30 -8.86 -3.56 -5.06
N GLU A 31 -7.68 -4.18 -5.00
CA GLU A 31 -7.40 -5.27 -4.06
C GLU A 31 -7.45 -4.78 -2.61
N ILE A 32 -6.89 -3.60 -2.33
CA ILE A 32 -6.97 -3.00 -0.99
C ILE A 32 -8.42 -2.71 -0.59
N GLN A 33 -9.24 -2.22 -1.51
CA GLN A 33 -10.66 -2.00 -1.24
C GLN A 33 -11.41 -3.30 -1.00
N GLN A 34 -11.10 -4.35 -1.76
CA GLN A 34 -11.68 -5.68 -1.54
C GLN A 34 -11.29 -6.23 -0.16
N ILE A 35 -10.02 -6.12 0.24
CA ILE A 35 -9.55 -6.51 1.59
C ILE A 35 -10.31 -5.71 2.65
N ALA A 36 -10.40 -4.39 2.48
CA ALA A 36 -11.04 -3.48 3.43
C ALA A 36 -12.54 -3.76 3.63
N ARG A 37 -13.25 -4.26 2.60
CA ARG A 37 -14.66 -4.66 2.71
C ARG A 37 -14.87 -5.86 3.64
N HIS A 38 -13.91 -6.78 3.68
CA HIS A 38 -14.00 -7.98 4.51
C HIS A 38 -13.34 -7.82 5.88
N ARG A 39 -12.32 -6.95 5.97
CA ARG A 39 -11.58 -6.70 7.22
C ARG A 39 -11.18 -5.23 7.29
N PRO A 40 -11.51 -4.52 8.38
CA PRO A 40 -11.12 -3.12 8.54
C PRO A 40 -9.59 -2.99 8.55
N ILE A 41 -9.05 -2.22 7.62
CA ILE A 41 -7.64 -1.84 7.63
C ILE A 41 -7.52 -0.56 8.46
N THR A 42 -6.95 -0.70 9.65
CA THR A 42 -6.89 0.36 10.67
C THR A 42 -5.56 1.10 10.66
N VAL A 43 -4.77 0.99 9.58
CA VAL A 43 -3.46 1.61 9.39
C VAL A 43 -3.33 2.11 7.94
N ASP A 44 -2.44 3.07 7.71
CA ASP A 44 -2.13 3.50 6.34
C ASP A 44 -1.21 2.48 5.66
N VAL A 45 -1.57 2.04 4.45
CA VAL A 45 -0.78 1.09 3.66
C VAL A 45 -0.67 1.55 2.20
N TRP A 46 0.49 1.31 1.59
CA TRP A 46 0.71 1.66 0.18
C TRP A 46 -0.09 0.79 -0.78
N CYS A 47 -0.58 1.39 -1.87
CA CYS A 47 -1.16 0.71 -3.02
C CYS A 47 -0.17 0.76 -4.20
N ASN A 48 -0.17 -0.24 -5.09
CA ASN A 48 0.71 -0.32 -6.26
C ASN A 48 0.31 0.63 -7.40
N GLU A 49 0.14 1.92 -7.12
CA GLU A 49 -0.27 2.90 -8.11
C GLU A 49 0.20 4.29 -7.73
N GLU A 50 0.79 5.02 -8.68
CA GLU A 50 1.06 6.44 -8.51
C GLU A 50 -0.23 7.27 -8.70
N ASN A 51 -0.24 8.50 -8.22
CA ASN A 51 -1.34 9.41 -8.51
C ASN A 51 -1.04 10.21 -9.79
N PRO A 52 -1.76 9.99 -10.90
CA PRO A 52 -1.49 10.70 -12.15
C PRO A 52 -1.80 12.21 -12.06
N GLU A 53 -2.68 12.62 -11.14
CA GLU A 53 -3.06 14.03 -10.94
C GLU A 53 -2.07 14.80 -10.07
N ALA A 54 -1.21 14.10 -9.32
CA ALA A 54 -0.25 14.68 -8.39
C ALA A 54 1.04 13.81 -8.34
N PRO A 55 2.01 14.05 -9.24
CA PRO A 55 3.19 13.19 -9.47
C PRO A 55 4.08 12.97 -8.25
N GLU A 56 4.07 13.89 -7.29
CA GLU A 56 4.77 13.80 -6.00
C GLU A 56 4.07 12.89 -4.98
N THR A 57 2.91 12.32 -5.34
CA THR A 57 2.12 11.46 -4.48
C THR A 57 1.93 10.05 -5.08
N ALA A 58 1.80 9.07 -4.20
CA ALA A 58 1.38 7.71 -4.52
C ALA A 58 0.05 7.39 -3.85
N LYS A 59 -0.66 6.36 -4.34
CA LYS A 59 -1.92 5.93 -3.74
C LYS A 59 -1.67 5.08 -2.50
N SER A 60 -2.42 5.35 -1.44
CA SER A 60 -2.41 4.57 -0.21
C SER A 60 -3.85 4.35 0.27
N TRP A 61 -4.09 3.26 1.00
CA TRP A 61 -5.26 3.19 1.87
C TRP A 61 -5.04 4.13 3.04
N SER A 62 -5.94 5.09 3.23
CA SER A 62 -5.94 5.95 4.40
C SER A 62 -6.83 5.36 5.49
N ARG A 63 -6.24 5.07 6.66
CA ARG A 63 -6.99 4.71 7.87
C ARG A 63 -8.01 5.78 8.23
N ARG A 64 -7.63 7.06 8.13
CA ARG A 64 -8.48 8.18 8.56
C ARG A 64 -9.77 8.27 7.76
N TYR A 65 -9.66 8.09 6.45
CA TYR A 65 -10.79 8.25 5.53
C TYR A 65 -11.44 6.93 5.12
N GLN A 66 -10.85 5.78 5.52
CA GLN A 66 -11.27 4.44 5.10
C GLN A 66 -11.44 4.35 3.57
N ALA A 67 -10.48 4.93 2.85
CA ALA A 67 -10.53 5.05 1.39
C ALA A 67 -9.12 5.16 0.81
N VAL A 68 -8.99 4.88 -0.50
CA VAL A 68 -7.76 5.13 -1.24
C VAL A 68 -7.59 6.63 -1.48
N LYS A 69 -6.43 7.18 -1.12
CA LYS A 69 -6.08 8.60 -1.25
C LYS A 69 -4.64 8.77 -1.71
N GLY A 70 -4.34 9.91 -2.32
CA GLY A 70 -2.96 10.32 -2.57
C GLY A 70 -2.25 10.61 -1.25
N LYS A 71 -0.97 10.25 -1.18
CA LYS A 71 -0.08 10.55 -0.06
C LYS A 71 1.31 10.86 -0.62
N GLU A 72 1.96 11.89 -0.09
CA GLU A 72 3.29 12.31 -0.51
C GLU A 72 4.27 11.12 -0.47
N LYS A 73 5.05 10.92 -1.54
CA LYS A 73 5.93 9.74 -1.71
C LYS A 73 6.97 9.58 -0.61
N ASN A 74 7.37 10.66 0.06
CA ASN A 74 8.35 10.66 1.17
C ASN A 74 7.75 10.31 2.55
N LYS A 75 6.42 10.27 2.69
CA LYS A 75 5.76 9.90 3.96
C LYS A 75 5.86 8.40 4.18
N LEU A 76 5.83 7.98 5.44
CA LEU A 76 5.88 6.56 5.77
C LEU A 76 4.47 5.97 5.88
N CYS A 77 4.32 4.73 5.38
CA CYS A 77 3.14 3.87 5.57
C CYS A 77 3.59 2.49 6.02
N LEU A 78 2.71 1.78 6.74
CA LEU A 78 2.97 0.38 7.03
C LEU A 78 2.95 -0.42 5.72
N MET A 79 3.81 -1.43 5.65
CA MET A 79 4.00 -2.20 4.43
C MET A 79 3.10 -3.44 4.42
N LEU A 80 2.26 -3.53 3.38
CA LEU A 80 1.48 -4.71 3.03
C LEU A 80 1.86 -5.14 1.62
N TYR A 81 2.16 -6.42 1.44
CA TYR A 81 2.45 -6.99 0.12
C TYR A 81 1.81 -8.35 -0.07
N LEU A 82 1.63 -8.67 -1.34
CA LEU A 82 0.99 -9.88 -1.81
C LEU A 82 2.08 -10.79 -2.40
N VAL A 83 2.08 -12.05 -1.98
CA VAL A 83 2.94 -13.10 -2.52
C VAL A 83 2.06 -14.15 -3.19
N ASN A 84 2.42 -14.53 -4.42
CA ASN A 84 1.84 -15.68 -5.10
C ASN A 84 2.50 -16.93 -4.53
N THR A 85 1.77 -17.61 -3.66
CA THR A 85 2.05 -18.97 -3.19
C THR A 85 1.28 -19.96 -4.05
#